data_AF-A0A2T1CSP0-F1
#
_entry.id   AF-A0A2T1CSP0-F1
#
_cell.length_a   1.000
_cell.length_b   1.000
_cell.length_c   1.000
_cell.angle_alpha   90.00
_cell.angle_beta   90.00
_cell.angle_gamma   90.00
#
_symmetry.space_group_name_H-M   'P 1'
#
loop_
_entity.id
_entity.type
_entity.pdbx_description
1 polymer ?
#
loop_
_entity_poly.entity_id
_entity_poly.type
_entity_poly.pdbx_seq_one_letter_code
_entity_poly.pdbx_strand_id
1 'polypeptide(L)' 'MTELLARAIARLQTLPESEQDAIAAMILEEIEDDRRWDGSFARSPNLLAKLAASAMAEYRAGETQELDPETL' A
#
# COMPACT_ATOMS: atom_id res chain seq x y z
N MET A 1 20.74 -0.55 13.53
CA MET A 1 19.98 0.59 12.97
C MET A 1 20.67 1.03 11.71
N THR A 2 19.95 1.24 10.60
CA THR A 2 20.56 1.79 9.37
C THR A 2 20.86 3.27 9.59
N GLU A 3 21.82 3.83 8.83
CA GLU A 3 22.17 5.26 8.89
C GLU A 3 20.96 6.17 8.66
N LEU A 4 20.09 5.79 7.72
CA LEU A 4 18.87 6.52 7.43
C LEU A 4 17.89 6.54 8.61
N LEU A 5 17.66 5.38 9.24
CA LEU A 5 16.77 5.28 10.39
C LEU A 5 17.32 6.05 11.60
N ALA A 6 18.63 5.98 11.84
CA ALA A 6 19.28 6.75 12.89
C ALA A 6 19.09 8.26 12.70
N ARG A 7 19.29 8.75 11.48
CA ARG A 7 19.10 10.17 11.14
C ARG A 7 17.65 10.62 11.29
N ALA A 8 16.68 9.77 10.90
CA ALA A 8 15.26 10.06 11.05
C ALA A 8 14.87 10.19 12.53
N ILE A 9 15.29 9.24 13.37
CA ILE A 9 15.05 9.29 14.83
C ILE A 9 15.70 10.51 15.47
N ALA A 10 16.95 10.82 15.12
CA ALA A 10 17.64 11.99 15.63
C ALA A 10 16.90 13.30 15.29
N ARG A 11 16.29 13.40 14.11
CA ARG A 11 15.46 14.56 13.74
C ARG A 11 14.15 14.59 14.53
N LEU A 12 13.47 13.45 14.69
CA LEU A 12 12.24 13.31 15.46
C LEU A 12 12.42 13.78 16.91
N GLN A 13 13.53 13.39 17.56
CA GLN A 13 13.85 13.78 18.94
C GLN A 13 13.97 15.30 19.16
N THR A 14 14.12 16.10 18.09
CA THR A 14 14.19 17.57 18.18
C THR A 14 12.81 18.24 18.13
N LEU A 15 11.74 17.50 17.87
CA LEU A 15 10.38 18.02 17.73
C LEU A 15 9.63 18.02 19.08
N PRO A 16 8.52 18.78 19.21
CA PRO A 16 7.62 18.65 20.35
C PRO A 16 7.07 17.23 20.50
N GLU A 17 6.79 16.79 21.73
CA GLU A 17 6.29 15.44 22.02
C GLU A 17 5.03 15.09 21.21
N SER A 18 4.11 16.04 21.06
CA SER A 18 2.89 15.82 20.25
C SER A 18 3.18 15.51 18.78
N GLU A 19 4.22 16.12 18.20
CA GLU A 19 4.64 15.84 16.83
C GLU A 19 5.39 14.51 16.74
N GLN A 20 6.21 14.18 17.76
CA GLN A 20 6.88 12.88 17.84
C GLN A 20 5.86 11.74 17.87
N ASP A 21 4.84 11.85 18.73
CA ASP A 21 3.79 10.83 18.87
C ASP A 21 2.95 10.71 17.60
N ALA A 22 2.56 11.83 16.98
CA ALA A 22 1.79 11.81 15.74
C ALA A 22 2.56 11.10 14.60
N ILE A 23 3.86 11.39 14.46
CA ILE A 23 4.70 10.76 13.44
C ILE A 23 4.98 9.30 13.78
N ALA A 24 5.21 8.98 15.05
CA ALA A 24 5.41 7.59 15.49
C ALA A 24 4.17 6.74 15.21
N ALA A 25 2.96 7.27 15.47
CA ALA A 25 1.71 6.59 15.17
C ALA A 25 1.58 6.27 13.66
N MET A 26 1.84 7.25 12.80
CA MET A 26 1.81 7.04 11.33
C MET A 26 2.79 5.96 10.88
N ILE A 27 4.02 5.97 11.40
CA ILE A 27 5.04 4.97 11.03
C ILE A 27 4.62 3.56 11.48
N LEU A 28 4.07 3.43 12.69
CA LEU A 28 3.62 2.14 13.21
C LEU A 28 2.44 1.59 12.42
N GLU A 29 1.46 2.44 12.08
CA GLU A 29 0.32 2.07 11.25
C GLU A 29 0.77 1.58 9.87
N GLU A 30 1.66 2.31 9.19
CA GLU A 30 2.19 1.93 7.88
C GLU A 30 2.89 0.56 7.93
N ILE A 31 3.72 0.31 8.95
CA ILE A 31 4.40 -0.99 9.12
C ILE A 31 3.39 -2.13 9.30
N GLU A 32 2.29 -1.90 10.03
CA GLU A 32 1.25 -2.91 10.21
C GLU A 32 0.42 -3.13 8.95
N ASP A 33 0.13 -2.07 8.20
CA ASP A 33 -0.56 -2.14 6.92
C ASP A 33 0.27 -2.89 5.87
N ASP A 34 1.55 -2.56 5.72
CA ASP A 34 2.49 -3.26 4.84
C ASP A 34 2.51 -4.77 5.14
N ARG A 35 2.61 -5.14 6.42
CA ARG A 35 2.61 -6.55 6.83
C ARG A 35 1.29 -7.26 6.53
N ARG A 36 0.16 -6.56 6.69
CA ARG A 36 -1.17 -7.09 6.36
C ARG A 36 -1.32 -7.29 4.85
N TRP A 37 -0.82 -6.35 4.05
CA TRP A 37 -0.80 -6.45 2.60
C TRP A 37 0.09 -7.58 2.12
N ASP A 38 1.34 -7.67 2.59
CA ASP A 38 2.27 -8.75 2.26
C ASP A 38 1.65 -10.13 2.54
N GLY A 39 1.07 -10.30 3.72
CA GLY A 39 0.40 -11.54 4.09
C GLY A 39 -0.80 -11.85 3.20
N SER A 40 -1.59 -10.84 2.83
CA SER A 40 -2.78 -11.01 1.98
C SER A 40 -2.40 -11.35 0.54
N PHE A 41 -1.41 -10.65 -0.02
CA PHE A 41 -0.91 -10.87 -1.38
C PHE A 41 -0.21 -12.23 -1.52
N ALA A 42 0.57 -12.65 -0.52
CA ALA A 42 1.22 -13.96 -0.54
C ALA A 42 0.22 -15.13 -0.70
N ARG A 43 -1.04 -14.95 -0.24
CA ARG A 43 -2.09 -15.97 -0.32
C ARG A 43 -3.04 -15.82 -1.50
N SER A 44 -3.00 -14.70 -2.22
CA SER A 44 -3.92 -14.42 -3.32
C SER A 44 -3.45 -14.71 -4.76
N PRO A 45 -2.25 -15.30 -5.08
CA PRO A 45 -1.81 -15.42 -6.49
C PRO A 45 -2.82 -16.13 -7.41
N ASN A 46 -3.39 -17.25 -6.96
CA ASN A 46 -4.37 -17.99 -7.76
C ASN A 46 -5.68 -17.22 -7.95
N LEU A 47 -6.10 -16.44 -6.95
CA LEU A 47 -7.31 -15.62 -7.06
C LEU A 47 -7.09 -14.47 -8.03
N LEU A 48 -5.96 -13.75 -7.90
CA LEU A 48 -5.60 -12.66 -8.79
C LEU A 48 -5.41 -13.14 -10.23
N ALA A 49 -4.80 -14.31 -10.44
CA ALA A 49 -4.67 -14.90 -11.77
C ALA A 49 -6.03 -15.21 -12.41
N LYS A 50 -7.00 -15.70 -11.62
CA LYS A 50 -8.38 -15.93 -12.10
C LYS A 50 -9.07 -14.62 -12.47
N LEU A 51 -8.97 -13.60 -11.61
CA LEU A 51 -9.55 -12.28 -11.87
C LEU A 51 -8.96 -11.66 -13.15
N ALA A 52 -7.64 -11.74 -13.33
CA ALA A 52 -6.97 -11.26 -14.54
C ALA A 52 -7.43 -12.03 -15.79
N ALA A 53 -7.58 -13.36 -15.70
CA ALA A 53 -8.06 -14.17 -16.81
C ALA A 53 -9.51 -13.81 -17.19
N SER A 54 -10.39 -13.59 -16.20
CA SER A 54 -11.77 -13.14 -16.43
C SER A 54 -11.81 -11.78 -17.10
N ALA A 55 -11.10 -10.78 -16.56
CA ALA A 55 -11.05 -9.44 -17.14
C ALA A 55 -10.56 -9.45 -18.61
N MET A 56 -9.56 -10.29 -18.92
CA MET A 56 -9.07 -10.46 -20.29
C MET A 56 -10.07 -11.18 -21.19
N ALA A 57 -10.91 -12.07 -20.65
CA ALA A 57 -11.98 -12.71 -21.41
C ALA A 57 -13.09 -11.72 -21.76
N GLU A 58 -13.53 -10.91 -20.80
CA GLU A 58 -14.51 -9.83 -20.98
C GLU A 58 -14.02 -8.81 -22.02
N TYR A 59 -12.75 -8.39 -21.93
CA TYR A 59 -12.14 -7.49 -22.92
C TYR A 59 -12.20 -8.07 -24.34
N ARG A 60 -11.84 -9.36 -24.50
CA ARG A 60 -11.87 -10.04 -25.81
C ARG A 60 -13.29 -10.26 -26.32
N ALA A 61 -14.27 -10.38 -25.42
CA ALA A 61 -15.67 -10.47 -25.76
C ALA A 61 -16.29 -9.11 -26.14
N GLY A 62 -15.56 -8.00 -25.96
CA GLY A 62 -16.06 -6.65 -26.19
C GLY A 62 -17.01 -6.17 -25.08
N GLU A 63 -16.94 -6.77 -23.90
CA GLU A 63 -17.78 -6.47 -22.74
C GLU A 63 -17.18 -5.36 -21.85
N THR A 64 -16.03 -4.81 -22.24
CA THR A 64 -15.36 -3.71 -21.53
C THR A 64 -15.56 -2.39 -22.26
N GLN A 65 -15.55 -1.29 -21.51
CA GLN A 65 -15.53 0.07 -22.06
C GLN A 65 -14.22 0.78 -21.71
N GLU A 66 -13.87 1.80 -22.50
CA GLU A 66 -12.75 2.68 -22.18
C GLU A 66 -13.05 3.45 -20.88
N LEU A 67 -12.05 3.56 -20.02
CA LEU A 67 -12.14 4.31 -18.79
C LEU A 67 -11.90 5.80 -19.10
N ASP A 68 -12.89 6.65 -18.84
CA ASP A 68 -12.73 8.11 -18.84
C ASP A 68 -12.49 8.62 -17.40
N PRO A 69 -11.25 8.97 -17.04
CA PRO A 69 -10.91 9.38 -15.67
C PRO A 69 -11.60 10.67 -15.22
N GLU A 70 -12.06 11.52 -16.14
CA GLU A 70 -12.73 12.79 -15.81
C GLU A 70 -14.20 12.59 -15.41
N THR A 71 -14.69 11.35 -15.51
CA THR A 71 -16.09 10.98 -15.19
C THR A 71 -16.20 10.01 -13.99
N LEU A 72 -15.09 9.76 -13.30
CA LEU A 72 -15.01 8.90 -12.12
C LEU A 72 -15.57 9.55 -10.84
#